data_AF-T1CJN4-F1
#
_entry.id   AF-T1CJN4-F1
#
_cell.length_a   1.000
_cell.length_b   1.000
_cell.length_c   1.000
_cell.angle_alpha   90.00
_cell.angle_beta   90.00
_cell.angle_gamma   90.00
#
_symmetry.space_group_name_H-M   'P 1'
#
loop_
_entity.id
_entity.type
_entity.pdbx_description
1 polymer ?
#
loop_
_entity_poly.entity_id
_entity_poly.type
_entity_poly.pdbx_seq_one_letter_code
_entity_poly.pdbx_strand_id
1 'polypeptide(L)'
;TNNIHILTCDAGQVTTALKALKDSPATVKAKAKFVLATDGVDFEAENLTNGETVPCAYRDFPDHFGFFLPLAGISTVREIT
;
A
#
# COMPACT_ATOMS: atom_id res chain seq x y z
N THR A 1 10.86 5.98 -11.51
CA THR A 1 10.39 4.60 -11.25
C THR A 1 9.35 4.67 -10.16
N ASN A 2 8.16 4.13 -10.38
CA ASN A 2 7.11 4.07 -9.35
C ASN A 2 7.26 2.72 -8.64
N ASN A 3 7.92 2.73 -7.48
CA ASN A 3 8.22 1.50 -6.76
C ASN A 3 7.15 1.23 -5.69
N ILE A 4 6.82 -0.04 -5.50
CA ILE A 4 5.98 -0.55 -4.41
C ILE A 4 6.75 -1.64 -3.68
N HIS A 5 6.70 -1.61 -2.36
CA HIS A 5 7.27 -2.66 -1.51
C HIS A 5 6.13 -3.46 -0.86
N ILE A 6 6.25 -4.78 -0.89
CA ILE A 6 5.19 -5.70 -0.46
C ILE A 6 5.79 -6.70 0.53
N LEU A 7 5.06 -6.96 1.62
CA LEU A 7 5.43 -7.95 2.63
C LEU A 7 4.23 -8.80 3.00
N THR A 8 4.40 -10.11 3.00
CA THR A 8 3.43 -11.05 3.58
C THR A 8 3.82 -11.36 5.02
N CYS A 9 2.85 -11.62 5.88
CA CYS A 9 3.08 -11.91 7.29
C CYS A 9 2.10 -12.97 7.82
N ASP A 10 2.34 -13.43 9.05
CA ASP A 10 1.43 -14.33 9.74
C ASP A 10 0.13 -13.62 10.14
N ALA A 11 -0.93 -14.41 10.39
CA ALA A 11 -2.25 -13.90 10.72
C ALA A 11 -2.20 -12.89 11.89
N GLY A 12 -2.82 -11.72 11.69
CA GLY A 12 -2.87 -10.64 12.68
C GLY A 12 -1.57 -9.84 12.84
N GLN A 13 -0.57 -10.03 11.97
CA GLN A 13 0.69 -9.27 11.98
C GLN A 13 0.76 -8.16 10.92
N VAL A 14 -0.34 -7.88 10.21
CA VAL A 14 -0.37 -6.96 9.07
C VAL A 14 0.15 -5.56 9.43
N THR A 15 -0.36 -4.96 10.50
CA THR A 15 0.08 -3.61 10.94
C THR A 15 1.57 -3.58 11.32
N THR A 16 2.06 -4.63 11.99
CA THR A 16 3.48 -4.77 12.36
C THR A 16 4.37 -4.88 11.12
N ALA A 17 3.94 -5.68 10.15
CA ALA A 17 4.63 -5.88 8.88
C ALA A 17 4.64 -4.58 8.04
N LEU A 18 3.53 -3.85 8.00
CA LEU A 18 3.46 -2.56 7.30
C LEU A 18 4.43 -1.55 7.92
N LYS A 19 4.45 -1.46 9.25
CA LYS A 19 5.39 -0.59 9.97
C LYS A 19 6.84 -0.96 9.68
N ALA A 20 7.17 -2.26 9.68
CA ALA A 20 8.52 -2.73 9.36
C ALA A 20 8.93 -2.35 7.91
N LEU A 21 8.01 -2.41 6.96
CA LEU A 21 8.25 -1.92 5.59
C LEU A 21 8.52 -0.41 5.55
N LYS A 22 7.74 0.39 6.27
CA LYS A 22 7.93 1.85 6.33
C LYS A 22 9.28 2.23 6.93
N ASP A 23 9.64 1.58 8.04
CA ASP A 23 10.87 1.85 8.78
C ASP A 23 12.13 1.25 8.08
N SER A 24 11.93 0.46 7.02
CA SER A 24 13.03 -0.20 6.30
C SER A 24 13.88 0.80 5.51
N PRO A 25 15.22 0.82 5.72
CA PRO A 25 16.13 1.63 4.91
C PRO A 25 16.05 1.33 3.41
N ALA A 26 15.65 0.11 3.04
CA ALA A 26 15.49 -0.28 1.63
C ALA A 26 14.32 0.47 0.97
N THR A 27 13.22 0.66 1.69
CA THR A 27 12.02 1.40 1.23
C THR A 27 12.36 2.86 0.94
N VAL A 28 13.12 3.49 1.85
CA VAL A 28 13.61 4.86 1.68
C VAL A 28 14.59 4.94 0.50
N LYS A 29 15.57 4.03 0.44
CA LYS A 29 16.59 4.00 -0.63
C LYS A 29 15.96 3.81 -2.01
N ALA A 30 14.95 2.96 -2.11
CA ALA A 30 14.22 2.71 -3.35
C ALA A 30 13.24 3.82 -3.72
N LYS A 31 13.00 4.80 -2.83
CA LYS A 31 11.97 5.85 -3.01
C LYS A 31 10.61 5.23 -3.35
N ALA A 32 10.22 4.20 -2.59
CA ALA A 32 8.92 3.55 -2.76
C ALA A 32 7.81 4.59 -2.58
N LYS A 33 6.83 4.56 -3.49
CA LYS A 33 5.64 5.40 -3.38
C LYS A 33 4.58 4.75 -2.49
N PHE A 34 4.56 3.43 -2.47
CA PHE A 34 3.59 2.64 -1.74
C PHE A 34 4.29 1.52 -0.96
N VAL A 35 3.72 1.20 0.19
CA VAL A 35 4.02 0.00 0.97
C VAL A 35 2.74 -0.76 1.24
N LEU A 36 2.83 -2.08 1.31
CA LEU A 36 1.68 -2.97 1.47
C LEU A 36 2.07 -4.16 2.33
N ALA A 37 1.21 -4.50 3.28
CA ALA A 37 1.29 -5.71 4.07
C ALA A 37 -0.02 -6.50 4.00
N THR A 38 0.07 -7.81 4.03
CA THR A 38 -1.10 -8.70 4.11
C THR A 38 -0.74 -10.04 4.74
N ASP A 39 -1.70 -10.67 5.40
CA ASP A 39 -1.64 -12.06 5.87
C ASP A 39 -2.57 -13.00 5.07
N GLY A 40 -3.17 -12.49 3.99
CA GLY A 40 -4.14 -13.21 3.17
C GLY A 40 -5.60 -13.10 3.65
N VAL A 41 -5.84 -12.52 4.82
CA VAL A 41 -7.18 -12.19 5.35
C VAL A 41 -7.34 -10.68 5.42
N ASP A 42 -6.39 -10.01 6.07
CA ASP A 42 -6.31 -8.58 6.22
C ASP A 42 -5.28 -7.99 5.26
N PHE A 43 -5.53 -6.75 4.86
CA PHE A 43 -4.73 -5.99 3.92
C PHE A 43 -4.58 -4.58 4.46
N GLU A 44 -3.34 -4.11 4.52
CA GLU A 44 -3.07 -2.69 4.77
C GLU A 44 -2.07 -2.17 3.75
N ALA A 45 -2.36 -1.01 3.20
CA ALA A 45 -1.43 -0.29 2.34
C ALA A 45 -1.31 1.17 2.76
N GLU A 46 -0.17 1.76 2.44
CA GLU A 46 0.08 3.19 2.66
C GLU A 46 0.76 3.80 1.45
N ASN A 47 0.31 5.00 1.10
CA ASN A 47 0.95 5.87 0.14
C ASN A 47 1.92 6.79 0.88
N LEU A 48 3.22 6.55 0.69
CA LEU A 48 4.28 7.29 1.35
C LEU A 48 4.43 8.73 0.83
N THR A 49 3.71 9.10 -0.23
CA THR A 49 3.77 10.46 -0.79
C THR A 49 2.81 11.42 -0.10
N ASN A 50 1.65 10.96 0.36
CA ASN A 50 0.60 11.77 0.98
C ASN A 50 0.16 11.26 2.37
N GLY A 51 0.63 10.09 2.81
CA GLY A 51 0.28 9.46 4.09
C GLY A 51 -1.09 8.78 4.10
N GLU A 52 -1.74 8.62 2.95
CA GLU A 52 -3.04 7.94 2.86
C GLU A 52 -2.89 6.44 3.08
N THR A 53 -3.77 5.87 3.89
CA THR A 53 -3.79 4.45 4.22
C THR A 53 -5.08 3.79 3.79
N VAL A 54 -5.00 2.51 3.42
CA VAL A 54 -6.15 1.66 3.08
C VAL A 54 -6.07 0.38 3.90
N PRO A 55 -6.76 0.31 5.04
CA PRO A 55 -7.05 -0.95 5.71
C PRO A 55 -8.31 -1.58 5.10
N CYS A 56 -8.23 -2.82 4.66
CA CYS A 56 -9.40 -3.59 4.22
C CYS A 56 -9.19 -5.10 4.40
N ALA A 57 -10.27 -5.88 4.24
CA ALA A 57 -10.11 -7.31 4.05
C ALA A 57 -9.44 -7.55 2.69
N TYR A 58 -8.56 -8.54 2.61
CA TYR A 58 -7.87 -8.91 1.37
C TYR A 58 -8.87 -9.20 0.22
N ARG A 59 -10.05 -9.73 0.55
CA ARG A 59 -11.12 -10.02 -0.43
C ARG A 59 -11.72 -8.77 -1.06
N ASP A 60 -11.69 -7.64 -0.36
CA ASP A 60 -12.26 -6.37 -0.80
C ASP A 60 -11.22 -5.50 -1.54
N PHE A 61 -9.96 -5.93 -1.56
CA PHE A 61 -8.88 -5.26 -2.30
C PHE A 61 -9.25 -4.88 -3.75
N PRO A 62 -9.92 -5.72 -4.56
CA PRO A 62 -10.30 -5.34 -5.92
C PRO A 62 -11.11 -4.05 -6.00
N ASP A 63 -11.94 -3.75 -4.99
CA ASP A 63 -12.74 -2.53 -4.91
C ASP A 63 -11.90 -1.29 -4.55
N HIS A 64 -10.71 -1.51 -3.96
CA HIS A 64 -9.76 -0.48 -3.57
C HIS A 64 -8.54 -0.37 -4.51
N PHE A 65 -8.49 -1.14 -5.60
CA PHE A 65 -7.35 -1.15 -6.53
C PHE A 65 -7.03 0.23 -7.12
N GLY A 66 -8.04 1.11 -7.22
CA GLY A 66 -7.91 2.51 -7.63
C GLY A 66 -6.78 3.27 -6.92
N PHE A 67 -6.52 2.92 -5.65
CA PHE A 67 -5.44 3.48 -4.84
C PHE A 67 -4.04 3.35 -5.46
N PHE A 68 -3.81 2.28 -6.25
CA PHE A 68 -2.52 1.98 -6.86
C PHE A 68 -2.39 2.48 -8.31
N LEU A 69 -3.42 3.09 -8.89
CA LEU A 69 -3.38 3.66 -10.25
C LEU A 69 -2.21 4.66 -10.48
N PRO A 70 -1.78 5.46 -9.48
CA PRO A 70 -0.60 6.30 -9.64
C PRO A 70 0.70 5.53 -9.96
N LEU A 71 0.78 4.22 -9.65
CA LEU A 71 1.90 3.38 -10.08
C LEU A 71 1.98 3.25 -11.61
N ALA A 72 0.83 3.17 -12.28
CA ALA A 72 0.71 3.13 -13.73
C ALA A 72 0.84 4.52 -14.39
N GLY A 73 1.05 5.58 -13.60
CA GLY A 73 1.03 6.96 -14.10
C GLY A 73 -0.38 7.48 -14.38
N ILE A 74 -1.41 6.78 -13.89
CA ILE A 74 -2.81 7.17 -14.05
C ILE A 74 -3.22 7.96 -12.81
N SER A 75 -3.63 9.22 -13.00
CA SER A 75 -4.31 9.99 -11.97
C SER A 75 -5.82 9.82 -12.13
N THR A 76 -6.52 9.41 -11.08
CA THR A 76 -7.98 9.50 -11.05
C THR A 76 -8.34 10.98 -11.02
N VAL A 77 -8.92 11.50 -12.12
CA VAL A 77 -9.53 12.83 -12.09
C VAL A 77 -10.68 12.75 -11.09
N ARG A 78 -10.64 13.56 -10.03
CA ARG A 78 -11.82 13.76 -9.19
C ARG A 78 -12.93 14.27 -10.11
N GLU A 79 -14.00 13.52 -10.25
CA GLU A 79 -15.20 14.03 -10.91
C GLU A 79 -15.67 15.24 -10.09
N ILE A 80 -15.64 16.42 -10.71
CA ILE A 80 -16.22 17.63 -10.13
C ILE A 80 -17.71 17.54 -10.47
N THR A 81 -18.54 17.26 -9.47
CA THR A 81 -20.00 17.46 -9.56
C THR A 81 -20.35 18.88 -9.14
#